data_AF-A0A3D4WJB9-F1
#
_entry.id   AF-A0A3D4WJB9-F1
#
_cell.length_a   1.000
_cell.length_b   1.000
_cell.length_c   1.000
_cell.angle_alpha   90.00
_cell.angle_beta   90.00
_cell.angle_gamma   90.00
#
_symmetry.space_group_name_H-M   'P 1'
#
loop_
_entity.id
_entity.type
_entity.pdbx_description
1 polymer ?
#
loop_
_entity_poly.entity_id
_entity_poly.type
_entity_poly.pdbx_seq_one_letter_code
_entity_poly.pdbx_strand_id
1 'polypeptide(L)'
;MSKVDSNATITVPSYPRGKVIGVYGLLGGVVGGLILFFYIAIGMSIDIGIPLRDSLPFVKMAPAFILVGFFGGLLPALLTGYIVSKFKIYFNSVAKVFPLFIIGFMSTFLFVVWFMIGDDSVNSSMTSDILFCCNGGVSAIITGWFVLPKQK
;
A
#
# COMPACT_ATOMS: atom_id res chain seq x y z
N MET A 1 4.13 -22.59 -56.05
CA MET A 1 4.67 -21.76 -54.95
C MET A 1 3.66 -21.74 -53.82
N SER A 2 3.90 -22.53 -52.78
CA SER A 2 3.05 -22.63 -51.59
C SER A 2 3.32 -21.45 -50.66
N LYS A 3 2.29 -20.70 -50.29
CA LYS A 3 2.39 -19.62 -49.31
C LYS A 3 2.58 -20.25 -47.93
N VAL A 4 3.76 -20.06 -47.36
CA VAL A 4 4.03 -20.39 -45.96
C VAL A 4 3.31 -19.33 -45.12
N ASP A 5 2.15 -19.70 -44.57
CA ASP A 5 1.45 -18.90 -43.57
C ASP A 5 2.30 -18.89 -42.29
N SER A 6 3.08 -17.81 -42.11
CA SER A 6 3.77 -17.56 -40.86
C SER A 6 2.72 -17.19 -39.81
N ASN A 7 2.22 -18.19 -39.07
CA ASN A 7 1.46 -17.97 -37.85
C ASN A 7 2.40 -17.36 -36.80
N ALA A 8 2.57 -16.03 -36.87
CA ALA A 8 3.14 -15.25 -35.78
C ALA A 8 2.22 -15.44 -34.58
N THR A 9 2.65 -16.29 -33.64
CA THR A 9 1.94 -16.51 -32.39
C THR A 9 2.09 -15.23 -31.58
N ILE A 10 1.06 -14.38 -31.60
CA ILE A 10 1.00 -13.18 -30.78
C ILE A 10 0.92 -13.65 -29.32
N THR A 11 2.07 -13.68 -28.63
CA THR A 11 2.11 -13.94 -27.20
C THR A 11 1.46 -12.76 -26.50
N VAL A 12 0.20 -12.91 -26.11
CA VAL A 12 -0.49 -11.93 -25.26
C VAL A 12 0.34 -11.77 -23.98
N PRO A 13 0.81 -10.56 -23.63
CA PRO A 13 1.67 -10.37 -22.48
C PRO A 13 0.93 -10.83 -21.20
N SER A 14 1.51 -11.82 -20.53
CA SER A 14 0.96 -12.36 -19.27
C SER A 14 1.04 -11.29 -18.16
N TYR A 15 0.00 -11.23 -17.31
CA TYR A 15 -0.04 -10.26 -16.21
C TYR A 15 1.17 -10.43 -15.28
N PRO A 16 1.90 -9.36 -14.92
CA PRO A 16 3.18 -9.46 -14.21
C PRO A 16 2.99 -9.68 -12.70
N ARG A 17 2.42 -10.83 -12.31
CA ARG A 17 2.02 -11.14 -10.92
C ARG A 17 3.16 -11.00 -9.92
N GLY A 18 4.32 -11.61 -10.19
CA GLY A 18 5.46 -11.59 -9.28
C GLY A 18 5.98 -10.17 -9.03
N LYS A 19 6.02 -9.33 -10.07
CA LYS A 19 6.38 -7.92 -9.95
C LYS A 19 5.37 -7.17 -9.09
N VAL A 20 4.06 -7.38 -9.32
CA VAL A 20 3.00 -6.73 -8.53
C VAL A 20 3.14 -7.08 -7.05
N ILE A 21 3.21 -8.37 -6.72
CA ILE A 21 3.33 -8.83 -5.32
C ILE A 21 4.61 -8.28 -4.68
N GLY A 22 5.75 -8.40 -5.35
CA GLY A 22 7.04 -8.00 -4.80
C GLY A 22 7.12 -6.49 -4.53
N VAL A 23 6.64 -5.66 -5.45
CA VAL A 23 6.67 -4.20 -5.28
C VAL A 23 5.63 -3.75 -4.26
N TYR A 24 4.46 -4.39 -4.17
CA TYR A 24 3.52 -4.12 -3.08
C TYR A 24 4.14 -4.46 -1.72
N GLY A 25 4.79 -5.61 -1.56
CA GLY A 25 5.49 -5.96 -0.33
C GLY A 25 6.62 -4.99 0.02
N LEU A 26 7.40 -4.55 -0.97
CA LEU A 26 8.54 -3.65 -0.77
C LEU A 26 8.12 -2.21 -0.46
N LEU A 27 7.18 -1.67 -1.23
CA LEU A 27 6.81 -0.25 -1.17
C LEU A 27 5.57 0.01 -0.33
N GLY A 28 4.62 -0.92 -0.23
CA GLY A 28 3.35 -0.68 0.45
C GLY A 28 3.53 -0.33 1.93
N GLY A 29 4.40 -1.05 2.63
CA GLY A 29 4.74 -0.71 4.02
C GLY A 29 5.47 0.62 4.15
N VAL A 30 6.45 0.89 3.27
CA VAL A 30 7.22 2.15 3.25
C VAL A 30 6.32 3.35 3.01
N VAL A 31 5.43 3.27 2.02
CA VAL A 31 4.46 4.32 1.70
C VAL A 31 3.51 4.54 2.88
N GLY A 32 3.02 3.46 3.51
CA GLY A 32 2.19 3.57 4.71
C GLY A 32 2.92 4.24 5.88
N GLY A 33 4.19 3.90 6.10
CA GLY A 33 5.04 4.53 7.11
C GLY A 33 5.25 6.02 6.86
N LEU A 34 5.45 6.42 5.60
CA LEU A 34 5.57 7.83 5.22
C LEU A 34 4.27 8.60 5.42
N ILE A 35 3.12 8.03 5.05
CA ILE A 35 1.81 8.67 5.30
C ILE A 35 1.61 8.88 6.81
N LEU A 36 1.93 7.87 7.62
CA LEU A 36 1.83 7.96 9.08
C LEU A 36 2.76 9.04 9.65
N PHE A 37 4.00 9.10 9.15
CA PHE A 37 4.95 10.16 9.50
C PHE A 37 4.38 11.55 9.23
N PHE A 38 3.86 11.80 8.02
CA PHE A 38 3.29 13.09 7.67
C PHE A 38 2.07 13.42 8.54
N TYR A 39 1.21 12.45 8.81
CA TYR A 39 0.05 12.63 9.69
C TYR A 39 0.47 13.10 11.09
N ILE A 40 1.45 12.44 11.70
CA ILE A 40 1.95 12.78 13.04
C ILE A 40 2.70 14.12 13.02
N ALA A 41 3.57 14.34 12.03
CA ALA A 41 4.36 15.56 11.93
C ALA A 41 3.48 16.81 11.74
N ILE A 42 2.42 16.71 10.92
CA ILE A 42 1.45 17.80 10.74
C ILE A 42 0.66 18.03 12.03
N GLY A 43 0.15 16.96 12.67
CA GLY A 43 -0.58 17.07 13.93
C GLY A 43 0.24 17.77 15.02
N MET A 44 1.48 17.34 15.23
CA MET A 44 2.39 17.96 16.20
C MET A 44 2.74 19.41 15.86
N SER A 45 2.87 19.75 14.57
CA SER A 45 3.14 21.13 14.15
C SER A 45 1.97 22.06 14.47
N ILE A 46 0.74 21.58 14.33
CA ILE A 46 -0.48 22.33 14.67
C ILE A 46 -0.63 22.47 16.19
N ASP A 47 -0.49 21.39 16.94
CA ASP A 47 -0.74 21.37 18.38
C ASP A 47 0.32 22.14 19.19
N ILE A 48 1.58 22.05 18.79
CA ILE A 48 2.71 22.66 19.52
C ILE A 48 3.03 24.06 18.96
N GLY A 49 2.42 24.45 17.83
CA GLY A 49 2.64 25.75 17.18
C GLY A 49 4.07 25.94 16.64
N ILE A 50 4.81 24.84 16.44
CA ILE A 50 6.17 24.89 15.89
C ILE A 50 6.07 25.11 14.38
N PRO A 51 6.69 26.18 13.83
CA PRO A 51 6.72 26.37 12.39
C PRO A 51 7.40 25.17 11.72
N LEU A 52 6.86 24.69 10.60
CA LEU A 52 7.40 23.55 9.84
C LEU A 52 8.89 23.72 9.50
N ARG A 53 9.40 24.96 9.48
CA ARG A 53 10.82 25.29 9.25
C ARG A 53 11.76 24.84 10.37
N ASP A 54 11.28 24.83 11.62
CA ASP A 54 12.03 24.35 12.79
C ASP A 54 11.84 22.84 13.01
N SER A 55 11.08 22.18 12.11
CA SER A 55 10.80 20.75 12.16
C SER A 55 11.92 19.85 11.63
N LEU A 56 13.10 20.39 11.32
CA LEU A 56 14.27 19.63 10.87
C LEU A 56 14.59 18.40 11.76
N PRO A 57 14.41 18.45 13.10
CA PRO A 57 14.53 17.26 13.96
C PRO A 57 13.48 16.18 13.68
N PHE A 58 12.26 16.54 13.30
CA PHE A 58 11.20 15.58 12.94
C PHE A 58 11.52 14.86 11.64
N VAL A 59 12.11 15.54 10.65
CA VAL A 59 12.56 14.90 9.40
C VAL A 59 13.57 13.79 9.67
N LYS A 60 14.40 13.91 10.71
CA LYS A 60 15.34 12.85 11.12
C LYS A 60 14.64 11.58 11.61
N MET A 61 13.36 11.66 12.01
CA MET A 61 12.57 10.50 12.41
C MET A 61 11.96 9.76 11.21
N ALA A 62 11.88 10.38 10.03
CA ALA A 62 11.29 9.76 8.83
C ALA A 62 11.86 8.37 8.49
N PRO A 63 13.18 8.11 8.58
CA PRO A 63 13.72 6.76 8.39
C PRO A 63 13.17 5.72 9.37
N ALA A 64 12.93 6.10 10.63
CA ALA A 64 12.34 5.19 11.61
C ALA A 64 10.90 4.82 11.23
N PHE A 65 10.09 5.79 10.79
CA PHE A 65 8.74 5.53 10.30
C PHE A 65 8.72 4.69 9.02
N ILE A 66 9.68 4.90 8.12
CA ILE A 66 9.87 4.04 6.94
C ILE A 66 10.15 2.60 7.36
N LEU A 67 11.05 2.38 8.32
CA LEU A 67 11.40 1.04 8.79
C LEU A 67 10.23 0.36 9.52
N VAL A 68 9.57 1.07 10.44
CA VAL A 68 8.40 0.56 11.15
C VAL A 68 7.26 0.27 10.17
N GLY A 69 7.01 1.17 9.21
CA GLY A 69 6.03 0.96 8.16
C GLY A 69 6.37 -0.22 7.27
N PHE A 70 7.64 -0.39 6.90
CA PHE A 70 8.10 -1.53 6.11
C PHE A 70 7.83 -2.85 6.82
N PHE A 71 8.33 -3.03 8.05
CA PHE A 71 8.18 -4.30 8.77
C PHE A 71 6.74 -4.53 9.25
N GLY A 72 6.09 -3.50 9.84
CA GLY A 72 4.72 -3.60 10.32
C GLY A 72 3.68 -3.72 9.21
N GLY A 73 3.97 -3.17 8.03
CA GLY A 73 3.09 -3.22 6.86
C GLY A 73 3.39 -4.35 5.88
N LEU A 74 4.46 -5.13 6.08
CA LEU A 74 4.93 -6.10 5.08
C LEU A 74 3.86 -7.14 4.72
N LEU A 75 3.30 -7.81 5.72
CA LEU A 75 2.31 -8.86 5.53
C LEU A 75 1.00 -8.34 4.91
N PRO A 76 0.36 -7.26 5.40
CA PRO A 76 -0.83 -6.71 4.75
C PRO A 76 -0.55 -6.18 3.34
N ALA A 77 0.65 -5.64 3.08
CA ALA A 77 1.04 -5.19 1.75
C ALA A 77 1.25 -6.35 0.77
N LEU A 78 1.88 -7.44 1.20
CA LEU A 78 2.01 -8.67 0.40
C LEU A 78 0.63 -9.27 0.09
N LEU A 79 -0.27 -9.32 1.07
CA LEU A 79 -1.64 -9.79 0.87
C LEU A 79 -2.39 -8.91 -0.14
N THR A 80 -2.26 -7.59 -0.04
CA THR A 80 -2.80 -6.63 -1.00
C THR A 80 -2.27 -6.93 -2.41
N GLY A 81 -0.95 -7.02 -2.58
CA GLY A 81 -0.33 -7.34 -3.87
C GLY A 81 -0.78 -8.69 -4.43
N TYR A 82 -0.93 -9.69 -3.57
CA TYR A 82 -1.45 -11.00 -3.94
C TYR A 82 -2.89 -10.93 -4.47
N ILE A 83 -3.80 -10.27 -3.73
CA ILE A 83 -5.20 -10.11 -4.14
C ILE A 83 -5.29 -9.35 -5.47
N VAL A 84 -4.59 -8.22 -5.58
CA VAL A 84 -4.54 -7.39 -6.78
C VAL A 84 -4.03 -8.17 -8.00
N SER A 85 -2.97 -8.97 -7.81
CA SER A 85 -2.40 -9.80 -8.87
C SER A 85 -3.25 -11.00 -9.26
N LYS A 86 -3.97 -11.60 -8.29
CA LYS A 86 -4.89 -12.71 -8.50
C LYS A 86 -6.07 -12.27 -9.37
N PHE A 87 -6.64 -11.10 -9.07
CA PHE A 87 -7.73 -10.49 -9.85
C PHE A 87 -7.27 -9.81 -11.13
N LYS A 88 -5.95 -9.80 -11.44
CA LYS A 88 -5.37 -9.15 -12.61
C LYS A 88 -5.85 -7.71 -12.76
N ILE A 89 -5.75 -6.91 -11.69
CA ILE A 89 -6.24 -5.53 -11.72
C ILE A 89 -5.28 -4.65 -12.52
N TYR A 90 -5.85 -3.83 -13.41
CA TYR A 90 -5.15 -2.84 -14.21
C TYR A 90 -5.49 -1.44 -13.71
N PHE A 91 -4.51 -0.54 -13.65
CA PHE A 91 -4.74 0.87 -13.30
C PHE A 91 -4.96 1.69 -14.56
N ASN A 92 -6.09 1.43 -15.23
CA ASN A 92 -6.46 2.05 -16.50
C ASN A 92 -7.49 3.18 -16.35
N SER A 93 -8.08 3.34 -15.17
CA SER A 93 -9.12 4.35 -14.90
C SER A 93 -9.19 4.69 -13.41
N VAL A 94 -9.63 5.93 -13.11
CA VAL A 94 -9.88 6.42 -11.74
C VAL A 94 -10.92 5.55 -11.01
N ALA A 95 -11.82 4.89 -11.73
CA ALA A 95 -12.77 3.95 -11.14
C ALA A 95 -12.10 2.75 -10.43
N LYS A 96 -10.81 2.49 -10.67
CA LYS A 96 -10.04 1.44 -10.00
C LYS A 96 -9.40 1.88 -8.69
N VAL A 97 -9.44 3.19 -8.38
CA VAL A 97 -8.96 3.74 -7.10
C VAL A 97 -9.74 3.14 -5.93
N PHE A 98 -11.07 3.13 -6.01
CA PHE A 98 -11.92 2.63 -4.92
C PHE A 98 -11.72 1.12 -4.64
N PRO A 99 -11.72 0.22 -5.64
CA PRO A 99 -11.38 -1.19 -5.42
C PRO A 99 -9.99 -1.39 -4.78
N LEU A 100 -8.97 -0.63 -5.20
CA LEU A 100 -7.63 -0.73 -4.62
C LEU A 100 -7.60 -0.27 -3.17
N PHE A 101 -8.31 0.81 -2.86
CA PHE A 101 -8.50 1.27 -1.48
C PHE A 101 -9.10 0.16 -0.61
N ILE A 102 -10.21 -0.44 -1.04
CA ILE A 102 -10.90 -1.49 -0.29
C ILE A 102 -10.00 -2.72 -0.09
N ILE A 103 -9.23 -3.14 -1.11
CA ILE A 103 -8.31 -4.27 -0.97
C ILE A 103 -7.20 -3.96 0.05
N GLY A 104 -6.60 -2.76 -0.02
CA GLY A 104 -5.58 -2.34 0.94
C GLY A 104 -6.11 -2.19 2.37
N PHE A 105 -7.30 -1.59 2.51
CA PHE A 105 -8.00 -1.43 3.77
C PHE A 105 -8.29 -2.80 4.41
N MET A 106 -8.94 -3.71 3.67
CA MET A 106 -9.32 -5.03 4.17
C MET A 106 -8.11 -5.88 4.50
N SER A 107 -7.05 -5.81 3.69
CA SER A 107 -5.81 -6.51 3.99
C SER A 107 -5.23 -6.03 5.32
N THR A 108 -5.19 -4.73 5.55
CA THR A 108 -4.68 -4.15 6.80
C THR A 108 -5.59 -4.48 7.99
N PHE A 109 -6.91 -4.36 7.80
CA PHE A 109 -7.91 -4.68 8.82
C PHE A 109 -7.80 -6.11 9.33
N LEU A 110 -7.62 -7.08 8.43
CA LEU A 110 -7.44 -8.48 8.81
C LEU A 110 -6.21 -8.67 9.71
N PHE A 111 -5.11 -7.98 9.43
CA PHE A 111 -3.91 -8.04 10.27
C PHE A 111 -4.10 -7.32 11.60
N VAL A 112 -4.77 -6.16 11.62
CA VAL A 112 -5.09 -5.46 12.88
C VAL A 112 -5.95 -6.35 13.78
N VAL A 113 -7.03 -6.93 13.26
CA VAL A 113 -7.89 -7.85 14.02
C VAL A 113 -7.12 -9.07 14.50
N TRP A 114 -6.25 -9.65 13.67
CA TRP A 114 -5.38 -10.76 14.08
C TRP A 114 -4.51 -10.36 15.28
N PHE A 115 -3.85 -9.21 15.23
CA PHE A 115 -3.01 -8.72 16.32
C PHE A 115 -3.82 -8.49 17.60
N MET A 116 -5.02 -7.90 17.49
CA MET A 116 -5.89 -7.64 18.65
C MET A 116 -6.36 -8.93 19.35
N ILE A 117 -6.64 -9.99 18.59
CA ILE A 117 -7.02 -11.30 19.18
C ILE A 117 -5.86 -11.92 19.96
N GLY A 118 -4.62 -11.68 19.54
CA GLY A 118 -3.44 -12.29 20.16
C GLY A 118 -2.93 -11.61 21.43
N ASP A 119 -3.31 -10.35 21.68
CA ASP A 119 -2.71 -9.53 22.74
C ASP A 119 -3.61 -9.35 23.98
N ASP A 120 -4.83 -9.91 24.00
CA ASP A 120 -5.87 -9.74 25.04
C ASP A 120 -6.14 -8.26 25.45
N SER A 121 -5.58 -7.31 24.71
CA SER A 121 -5.50 -5.87 25.00
C SER A 121 -6.44 -5.12 24.06
N VAL A 122 -7.74 -5.38 24.18
CA VAL A 122 -8.78 -4.61 23.45
C VAL A 122 -8.94 -3.25 24.13
N ASN A 123 -7.91 -2.42 24.08
CA ASN A 123 -7.90 -1.07 24.66
C ASN A 123 -7.36 -0.02 23.67
N SER A 124 -7.13 -0.40 22.40
CA SER A 124 -6.85 0.56 21.33
C SER A 124 -8.10 1.37 21.02
N SER A 125 -7.91 2.68 20.78
CA SER A 125 -8.98 3.53 20.30
C SER A 125 -9.44 3.01 18.94
N MET A 126 -10.71 2.61 18.83
CA MET A 126 -11.30 2.16 17.56
C MET A 126 -11.03 3.14 16.40
N THR A 127 -10.86 4.44 16.72
CA THR A 127 -10.47 5.48 15.77
C THR A 127 -9.05 5.30 15.22
N SER A 128 -8.05 4.98 16.06
CA SER A 128 -6.67 4.78 15.57
C SER A 128 -6.57 3.57 14.64
N ASP A 129 -7.31 2.52 14.94
CA ASP A 129 -7.30 1.28 14.16
C ASP A 129 -7.93 1.47 12.79
N ILE A 130 -9.05 2.20 12.72
CA ILE A 130 -9.69 2.58 11.46
C ILE A 130 -8.76 3.49 10.65
N LEU A 131 -8.11 4.48 11.27
CA LEU A 131 -7.15 5.34 10.58
C LEU A 131 -5.95 4.56 10.04
N PHE A 132 -5.47 3.56 10.78
CA PHE A 132 -4.41 2.68 10.31
C PHE A 132 -4.87 1.82 9.11
N CYS A 133 -6.10 1.32 9.11
CA CYS A 133 -6.67 0.62 7.97
C CYS A 133 -6.84 1.55 6.74
N CYS A 134 -7.29 2.79 6.95
CA CYS A 134 -7.35 3.82 5.91
C CYS A 134 -5.97 4.10 5.31
N ASN A 135 -4.92 4.15 6.15
CA ASN A 135 -3.54 4.29 5.69
C ASN A 135 -3.14 3.13 4.76
N GLY A 136 -3.49 1.89 5.13
CA GLY A 136 -3.30 0.72 4.28
C GLY A 136 -4.02 0.83 2.92
N GLY A 137 -5.25 1.33 2.92
CA GLY A 137 -6.01 1.61 1.70
C GLY A 137 -5.36 2.66 0.81
N VAL A 138 -4.93 3.80 1.37
CA VAL A 138 -4.25 4.87 0.62
C VAL A 138 -2.91 4.40 0.08
N SER A 139 -2.12 3.70 0.89
CA SER A 139 -0.85 3.11 0.46
C SER A 139 -1.03 2.15 -0.72
N ALA A 140 -2.11 1.36 -0.72
CA ALA A 140 -2.39 0.43 -1.81
C ALA A 140 -2.71 1.14 -3.14
N ILE A 141 -3.37 2.30 -3.09
CA ILE A 141 -3.61 3.15 -4.27
C ILE A 141 -2.28 3.70 -4.80
N ILE A 142 -1.50 4.34 -3.92
CA ILE A 142 -0.24 5.00 -4.31
C ILE A 142 0.72 3.96 -4.90
N THR A 143 0.90 2.84 -4.21
CA THR A 143 1.74 1.74 -4.70
C THR A 143 1.21 1.17 -6.01
N GLY A 144 -0.13 1.02 -6.11
CA GLY A 144 -0.80 0.58 -7.32
C GLY A 144 -0.54 1.47 -8.53
N TRP A 145 -0.45 2.78 -8.32
CA TRP A 145 -0.16 3.74 -9.39
C TRP A 145 1.24 3.53 -10.00
N PHE A 146 2.22 3.12 -9.18
CA PHE A 146 3.58 2.85 -9.65
C PHE A 146 3.76 1.47 -10.29
N VAL A 147 3.06 0.45 -9.78
CA VAL A 147 3.33 -0.95 -10.17
C VAL A 147 2.34 -1.55 -11.17
N LEU A 148 1.08 -1.11 -11.15
CA LEU A 148 0.04 -1.81 -11.90
C LEU A 148 0.12 -1.51 -13.40
N PRO A 149 -0.15 -2.52 -14.25
CA PRO A 149 -0.20 -2.28 -15.69
C PRO A 149 -1.35 -1.34 -16.03
N LYS A 150 -1.12 -0.43 -16.98
CA LYS A 150 -2.10 0.60 -17.38
C LYS A 150 -3.01 0.15 -18.53
N GLN A 151 -2.66 -0.93 -19.21
CA GLN A 151 -3.37 -1.46 -20.39
C GLN A 151 -3.61 -2.95 -20.21
N LYS A 152 -4.78 -3.42 -20.66
CA LYS A 152 -5.20 -4.82 -20.60
C LYS A 152 -4.66 -5.61 -21.78
#